data_AF-A0A077MA45-F1
#
_entry.id   AF-A0A077MA45-F1
#
_cell.length_a   1.000
_cell.length_b   1.000
_cell.length_c   1.000
_cell.angle_alpha   90.00
_cell.angle_beta   90.00
_cell.angle_gamma   90.00
#
_symmetry.space_group_name_H-M   'P 1'
#
loop_
_entity.id
_entity.type
_entity.pdbx_description
1 polymer ?
#
loop_
_entity_poly.entity_id
_entity_poly.type
_entity_poly.pdbx_seq_one_letter_code
_entity_poly.pdbx_strand_id
1 'polypeptide(L)'
;MSEETDGAARRRRVEGEIRALLNDRRLDGIVRTLESHFPGNPQLAEDAVLEAVARLIQQIERNDVTHVVTYIQKVATNYIKKELTRLAQLGGVDSLSITPSKTTTTG
;
A
#
# COMPACT_ATOMS: atom_id res chain seq x y z
N MET A 1 0.40 26.66 -26.20
CA MET A 1 1.54 26.47 -25.28
C MET A 1 1.06 26.06 -23.87
N SER A 2 0.13 25.10 -23.74
CA SER A 2 -0.63 24.98 -22.48
C SER A 2 -0.63 23.60 -21.80
N GLU A 3 -0.26 22.51 -22.48
CA GLU A 3 -0.24 21.18 -21.84
C GLU A 3 1.07 20.87 -21.09
N GLU A 4 2.19 21.41 -21.57
CA GLU A 4 3.52 21.12 -21.02
C GLU A 4 3.72 21.76 -19.63
N THR A 5 3.11 22.93 -19.40
CA THR A 5 3.12 23.65 -18.13
C THR A 5 2.28 22.95 -17.05
N ASP A 6 1.15 22.34 -17.45
CA ASP A 6 0.27 21.61 -16.52
C ASP A 6 0.88 20.28 -16.09
N GLY A 7 1.59 19.58 -16.98
CA GLY A 7 2.35 18.38 -16.62
C GLY A 7 3.47 18.68 -15.62
N ALA A 8 4.20 19.78 -15.83
CA ALA A 8 5.29 20.20 -14.93
C ALA A 8 4.78 20.62 -13.54
N ALA A 9 3.68 21.38 -13.47
CA ALA A 9 3.08 21.81 -12.20
C ALA A 9 2.53 20.63 -11.38
N ARG A 10 1.97 19.60 -12.06
CA ARG A 10 1.49 18.37 -11.42
C ARG A 10 2.64 17.54 -10.83
N ARG A 11 3.73 17.35 -11.59
CA ARG A 11 4.93 16.65 -11.10
C ARG A 11 5.50 17.29 -9.84
N ARG A 12 5.65 18.62 -9.83
CA ARG A 12 6.16 19.35 -8.66
C ARG A 12 5.29 19.19 -7.42
N ARG A 13 3.96 19.16 -7.56
CA ARG A 13 3.05 18.93 -6.44
C ARG A 13 3.25 17.55 -5.82
N VAL A 14 3.29 16.51 -6.64
CA VAL A 14 3.42 15.14 -6.13
C VAL A 14 4.81 14.87 -5.56
N GLU A 15 5.88 15.40 -6.17
CA GLU A 15 7.22 15.37 -5.56
C GLU A 15 7.23 16.02 -4.17
N GLY A 16 6.54 17.15 -4.02
CA GLY A 16 6.35 17.81 -2.73
C GLY A 16 5.65 16.93 -1.70
N GLU A 17 4.57 16.24 -2.10
CA GLU A 17 3.84 15.32 -1.24
C GLU A 17 4.65 14.08 -0.88
N ILE A 18 5.35 13.45 -1.82
CA ILE A 18 6.23 12.31 -1.56
C ILE A 18 7.35 12.72 -0.59
N ARG A 19 7.96 13.89 -0.80
CA ARG A 19 8.99 14.41 0.10
C ARG A 19 8.43 14.69 1.49
N ALA A 20 7.21 15.22 1.61
CA ALA A 20 6.54 15.40 2.90
C ALA A 20 6.26 14.06 3.59
N LEU A 21 5.83 13.04 2.84
CA LEU A 21 5.58 11.70 3.37
C LEU A 21 6.84 11.03 3.93
N LEU A 22 7.96 11.18 3.22
CA LEU A 22 9.26 10.69 3.64
C LEU A 22 9.78 11.43 4.88
N ASN A 23 9.66 12.76 4.90
CA ASN A 23 10.13 13.59 6.02
C ASN A 23 9.30 13.37 7.30
N ASP A 24 7.99 13.21 7.18
CA ASP A 24 7.08 13.05 8.33
C ASP A 24 7.05 11.61 8.89
N ARG A 25 7.83 10.67 8.34
CA ARG A 25 7.76 9.23 8.67
C ARG A 25 6.35 8.63 8.52
N ARG A 26 5.52 9.23 7.66
CA ARG A 26 4.15 8.75 7.42
C ARG A 26 4.17 7.40 6.71
N LEU A 27 5.14 7.16 5.83
CA LEU A 27 5.31 5.85 5.19
C LEU A 27 5.60 4.76 6.23
N ASP A 28 6.46 5.02 7.21
CA ASP A 28 6.74 4.07 8.31
C ASP A 28 5.47 3.75 9.11
N GLY A 29 4.61 4.75 9.35
CA GLY A 29 3.30 4.55 9.98
C GLY A 29 2.36 3.68 9.16
N ILE A 30 2.38 3.81 7.83
CA ILE A 30 1.62 2.95 6.91
C ILE A 30 2.16 1.52 6.95
N VAL A 31 3.49 1.33 6.88
CA VAL A 31 4.13 0.01 6.99
C VAL A 31 3.69 -0.69 8.28
N ARG A 32 3.82 -0.03 9.44
CA ARG A 32 3.40 -0.59 10.73
C ARG A 32 1.91 -0.97 10.79
N THR A 33 1.06 -0.14 10.19
CA THR A 33 -0.38 -0.43 10.11
C THR A 33 -0.63 -1.68 9.27
N LEU A 34 0.08 -1.83 8.14
CA LEU A 34 -0.03 -3.00 7.29
C LEU A 34 0.54 -4.26 7.94
N GLU A 35 1.68 -4.17 8.63
CA GLU A 35 2.23 -5.29 9.42
C GLU A 35 1.25 -5.78 10.47
N SER A 36 0.56 -4.86 11.16
CA SER A 36 -0.47 -5.21 12.15
C SER A 36 -1.70 -5.88 11.52
N HIS A 37 -2.07 -5.52 10.29
CA HIS A 37 -3.20 -6.12 9.58
C HIS A 37 -2.85 -7.45 8.90
N PHE A 38 -1.56 -7.68 8.61
CA PHE A 38 -1.08 -8.87 7.91
C PHE A 38 0.09 -9.52 8.68
N PRO A 39 -0.16 -10.04 9.89
CA PRO A 39 0.87 -10.63 10.72
C PRO A 39 1.52 -11.85 10.04
N GLY A 40 2.84 -12.01 10.24
CA GLY A 40 3.63 -13.14 9.71
C GLY A 40 4.37 -12.86 8.40
N ASN A 41 4.14 -11.71 7.75
CA ASN A 41 4.82 -11.34 6.50
C ASN A 41 5.26 -9.85 6.50
N PRO A 42 6.18 -9.43 7.38
CA PRO A 42 6.58 -8.02 7.50
C PRO A 42 7.23 -7.46 6.22
N GLN A 43 8.03 -8.28 5.53
CA GLN A 43 8.63 -7.91 4.24
C GLN A 43 7.56 -7.51 3.20
N LEU A 44 6.41 -8.18 3.24
CA LEU A 44 5.32 -7.94 2.30
C LEU A 44 4.66 -6.58 2.52
N ALA A 45 4.69 -6.04 3.74
CA ALA A 45 4.18 -4.71 4.04
C ALA A 45 5.09 -3.62 3.45
N GLU A 46 6.41 -3.78 3.57
CA GLU A 46 7.39 -2.88 2.95
C GLU A 46 7.29 -2.90 1.43
N ASP A 47 7.29 -4.10 0.83
CA ASP A 47 7.15 -4.29 -0.62
C ASP A 47 5.86 -3.66 -1.16
N ALA A 48 4.76 -3.82 -0.42
CA ALA A 48 3.48 -3.24 -0.78
C ALA A 48 3.48 -1.71 -0.77
N VAL A 49 4.15 -1.09 0.20
CA VAL A 49 4.28 0.37 0.26
C VAL A 49 5.18 0.89 -0.87
N LEU A 50 6.28 0.21 -1.17
CA LEU A 50 7.17 0.56 -2.28
C LEU A 50 6.45 0.45 -3.63
N GLU A 51 5.71 -0.63 -3.88
CA GLU A 51 4.88 -0.80 -5.07
C GLU A 51 3.83 0.32 -5.18
N ALA A 52 3.23 0.71 -4.05
CA ALA A 52 2.23 1.76 -4.01
C ALA A 52 2.82 3.15 -4.36
N VAL A 53 4.03 3.44 -3.88
CA VAL A 53 4.77 4.66 -4.23
C VAL A 53 5.17 4.63 -5.71
N ALA A 54 5.66 3.50 -6.23
CA ALA A 54 6.01 3.37 -7.64
C ALA A 54 4.79 3.61 -8.56
N ARG A 55 3.64 3.03 -8.21
CA ARG A 55 2.37 3.25 -8.94
C ARG A 55 1.86 4.66 -8.83
N LEU A 56 2.06 5.31 -7.68
CA LEU A 56 1.74 6.72 -7.51
C LEU A 56 2.53 7.55 -8.52
N ILE A 57 3.85 7.34 -8.57
CA ILE A 57 4.76 8.04 -9.51
C ILE A 57 4.31 7.84 -10.95
N GLN A 58 3.93 6.62 -11.34
CA GLN A 58 3.41 6.33 -12.68
C GLN A 58 2.06 6.99 -12.98
N GLN A 59 1.18 7.15 -11.98
CA GLN A 59 -0.12 7.80 -12.16
C GLN A 59 -0.05 9.33 -12.24
N ILE A 60 1.07 9.95 -11.86
CA ILE A 60 1.31 11.40 -12.03
C ILE A 60 1.11 11.84 -13.48
N GLU A 61 1.38 10.94 -14.43
CA GLU A 61 1.21 11.24 -15.85
C GLU A 61 -0.25 11.17 -16.32
N ARG A 62 -1.17 10.63 -15.51
CA ARG A 62 -2.51 10.22 -15.97
C ARG A 62 -3.68 10.69 -15.10
N ASN A 63 -3.51 11.01 -13.81
CA ASN A 63 -4.61 11.41 -12.92
C ASN A 63 -4.19 12.40 -11.83
N ASP A 64 -5.14 13.23 -11.39
CA ASP A 64 -5.00 14.09 -10.21
C ASP A 64 -5.21 13.23 -8.95
N VAL A 65 -4.11 12.80 -8.33
CA VAL A 65 -4.17 12.09 -7.04
C VAL A 65 -4.27 13.13 -5.93
N THR A 66 -5.51 13.45 -5.52
CA THR A 66 -5.78 14.44 -4.47
C THR A 66 -5.42 13.97 -3.05
N HIS A 67 -5.31 12.65 -2.86
CA HIS A 67 -5.06 12.04 -1.54
C HIS A 67 -4.02 10.92 -1.63
N VAL A 68 -2.75 11.31 -1.64
CA VAL A 68 -1.62 10.38 -1.83
C VAL A 68 -1.57 9.29 -0.75
N VAL A 69 -1.78 9.63 0.52
CA VAL A 69 -1.76 8.64 1.63
C VAL A 69 -2.82 7.56 1.42
N THR A 70 -4.06 7.97 1.15
CA THR A 70 -5.19 7.07 0.93
C THR A 70 -4.94 6.17 -0.29
N TYR A 71 -4.37 6.75 -1.36
CA TYR A 71 -3.99 5.99 -2.54
C TYR A 71 -2.94 4.93 -2.20
N ILE A 72 -1.87 5.31 -1.49
CA ILE A 72 -0.80 4.39 -1.08
C ILE A 72 -1.38 3.23 -0.25
N GLN A 73 -2.19 3.52 0.77
CA GLN A 73 -2.82 2.50 1.61
C GLN A 73 -3.69 1.52 0.80
N LYS A 74 -4.50 2.04 -0.12
CA LYS A 74 -5.38 1.22 -0.96
C LYS A 74 -4.58 0.29 -1.87
N VAL A 75 -3.55 0.82 -2.54
CA VAL A 75 -2.72 0.06 -3.47
C VAL A 75 -1.90 -0.99 -2.71
N ALA A 76 -1.27 -0.61 -1.60
CA ALA A 76 -0.50 -1.52 -0.76
C ALA A 76 -1.38 -2.68 -0.23
N THR A 77 -2.56 -2.37 0.30
CA THR A 77 -3.51 -3.40 0.77
C THR A 77 -3.90 -4.37 -0.35
N ASN A 78 -4.16 -3.86 -1.55
CA ASN A 78 -4.51 -4.70 -2.69
C ASN A 78 -3.34 -5.57 -3.16
N TYR A 79 -2.11 -5.06 -3.08
CA TYR A 79 -0.91 -5.82 -3.39
C TYR A 79 -0.76 -7.01 -2.43
N ILE A 80 -0.83 -6.77 -1.11
CA ILE A 80 -0.72 -7.80 -0.08
C ILE A 80 -1.76 -8.90 -0.30
N LYS A 81 -3.02 -8.54 -0.53
CA LYS A 81 -4.10 -9.51 -0.79
C LYS A 81 -3.82 -10.39 -2.01
N LYS A 82 -3.28 -9.80 -3.08
CA LYS A 82 -2.91 -10.55 -4.29
C LYS A 82 -1.76 -11.50 -4.03
N GLU A 83 -0.72 -11.05 -3.33
CA GLU A 83 0.45 -11.89 -3.07
C GLU A 83 0.11 -13.04 -2.11
N LEU A 84 -0.68 -12.79 -1.07
CA LEU A 84 -1.20 -13.85 -0.19
C LEU A 84 -2.03 -14.88 -0.97
N THR A 85 -2.87 -14.41 -1.90
CA THR A 85 -3.65 -15.30 -2.78
C THR A 85 -2.72 -16.12 -3.70
N ARG A 86 -1.67 -15.51 -4.24
CA ARG A 86 -0.68 -16.17 -5.10
C ARG A 86 0.12 -17.23 -4.33
N LEU A 87 0.57 -16.89 -3.12
CA LEU A 87 1.29 -17.81 -2.23
C LEU A 87 0.42 -19.01 -1.84
N ALA A 88 -0.86 -18.77 -1.52
CA ALA A 88 -1.82 -19.85 -1.26
C ALA A 88 -2.03 -20.78 -2.47
N GLN A 89 -1.89 -20.27 -3.69
CA GLN A 89 -2.00 -21.06 -4.93
C GLN A 89 -0.70 -21.80 -5.31
N LEU A 90 0.47 -21.28 -4.93
CA LEU A 90 1.79 -21.86 -5.24
C LEU A 90 2.27 -22.91 -4.23
N GLY A 91 1.70 -22.93 -3.03
CA GLY A 91 2.04 -23.87 -1.98
C GLY A 91 0.85 -24.14 -1.08
N GLY A 92 -0.09 -24.98 -1.54
CA GLY A 92 -1.02 -25.63 -0.64
C GLY A 92 -0.28 -26.67 0.21
N VAL A 93 0.23 -26.30 1.38
CA VAL A 93 0.49 -27.21 2.51
C VAL A 93 0.67 -26.39 3.80
N ASP A 94 -0.20 -26.67 4.77
CA ASP A 94 0.04 -26.65 6.22
C ASP A 94 0.78 -25.44 6.81
N SER A 95 0.03 -24.52 7.44
CA SER A 95 0.41 -23.58 8.53
C SER A 95 -0.07 -22.14 8.35
N LEU A 96 -1.31 -21.92 7.90
CA LEU A 96 -2.03 -20.70 8.25
C LEU A 96 -3.26 -21.10 9.03
N SER A 97 -3.06 -21.36 10.32
CA SER A 97 -4.11 -21.33 11.32
C SER A 97 -4.66 -19.91 11.40
N ILE A 98 -5.45 -19.54 10.40
CA ILE A 98 -6.48 -18.52 10.56
C ILE A 98 -7.55 -19.21 11.40
N THR A 99 -7.37 -19.18 12.72
CA THR A 99 -8.48 -19.48 13.62
C THR A 99 -9.46 -18.32 13.51
N PRO A 100 -10.69 -18.52 13.00
CA PRO A 100 -11.74 -17.58 13.32
C PRO A 100 -11.98 -17.70 14.83
N SER A 101 -11.55 -16.71 15.60
CA SER A 101 -11.99 -16.52 16.97
C SER A 101 -13.51 -16.36 16.96
N LYS A 102 -14.23 -17.46 17.09
CA LYS A 102 -15.64 -17.47 17.50
C LYS A 102 -15.69 -17.77 18.99
N THR A 103 -15.70 -16.70 19.77
CA THR A 103 -16.28 -16.68 21.11
C THR A 103 -17.79 -16.87 20.99
N THR A 104 -18.34 -18.01 21.45
CA THR A 104 -19.77 -18.18 21.82
C THR A 104 -19.85 -19.40 22.73
N THR A 105 -19.68 -19.23 24.04
CA THR A 105 -20.74 -19.05 25.07
C THR A 105 -21.69 -20.24 25.16
N THR A 106 -21.54 -20.93 26.29
CA THR A 106 -22.37 -21.97 26.91
C THR A 106 -23.88 -21.74 26.82
N GLY A 107 -24.61 -22.81 26.51
CA GLY A 107 -26.04 -22.99 26.75
C GLY A 107 -26.32 -24.47 26.91
#